data_AF-A0A7Y3K2Y0-F1
#
_entry.id   AF-A0A7Y3K2Y0-F1
#
_cell.length_a   1.000
_cell.length_b   1.000
_cell.length_c   1.000
_cell.angle_alpha   90.00
_cell.angle_beta   90.00
_cell.angle_gamma   90.00
#
_symmetry.space_group_name_H-M   'P 1'
#
loop_
_entity.id
_entity.type
_entity.pdbx_description
1 polymer ?
#
loop_
_entity_poly.entity_id
_entity_poly.type
_entity_poly.pdbx_seq_one_letter_code
_entity_poly.pdbx_strand_id
1 'polypeptide(L)'
;MANEAPENQTESNASGKPTESAPQERRRFFSEVFKQALTPIAAIIEKRVTPMTDALQGKSPFLDDDDFSDDALAPMEEQSPQPRVILRPPGAVPAGEFETVCSRCGMCAEACPVKCIHLDRHDMVAGGFPYIVPEVAPCAVCEDLSCMKACPSGALKLVDRLAIRIGLAEVNHTLCLRTNGEDCRLCLDACPIGEAAIVISNSSGRVIVKYNGCIGCGMCEQACPTQPSAIVINPRPDPTEPIVA
;
A
#
# COMPACT_ATOMS: atom_id res chain seq x y z
N MET A 1 -20.56 -33.47 54.14
CA MET A 1 -20.89 -34.82 53.63
C MET A 1 -20.45 -34.80 52.17
N ALA A 2 -19.31 -35.38 51.78
CA ALA A 2 -18.94 -36.81 51.86
C ALA A 2 -19.92 -37.68 51.04
N ASN A 3 -19.55 -38.63 50.17
CA ASN A 3 -18.28 -39.20 49.68
C ASN A 3 -18.63 -39.88 48.30
N GLU A 4 -17.76 -40.35 47.39
CA GLU A 4 -16.29 -40.40 47.17
C GLU A 4 -16.03 -40.75 45.67
N ALA A 5 -14.77 -40.91 45.23
CA ALA A 5 -14.44 -41.69 44.01
C ALA A 5 -14.23 -43.18 44.36
N PRO A 6 -14.03 -44.09 43.39
CA PRO A 6 -12.64 -44.52 43.21
C PRO A 6 -12.21 -44.82 41.76
N GLU A 7 -10.89 -44.86 41.60
CA GLU A 7 -10.12 -45.34 40.45
C GLU A 7 -10.11 -46.88 40.40
N ASN A 8 -9.80 -47.50 39.25
CA ASN A 8 -8.48 -48.16 39.06
C ASN A 8 -8.25 -48.58 37.58
N GLN A 9 -6.98 -48.83 37.24
CA GLN A 9 -6.44 -49.15 35.90
C GLN A 9 -6.11 -50.65 35.77
N THR A 10 -5.26 -51.00 34.77
CA THR A 10 -4.53 -52.28 34.51
C THR A 10 -5.25 -53.35 33.67
N GLU A 11 -4.60 -54.11 32.74
CA GLU A 11 -3.40 -53.88 31.91
C GLU A 11 -3.29 -54.98 30.81
N SER A 12 -2.28 -54.87 29.92
CA SER A 12 -1.60 -55.96 29.17
C SER A 12 -2.19 -56.60 27.87
N ASN A 13 -1.50 -56.27 26.76
CA ASN A 13 -0.92 -57.14 25.70
C ASN A 13 -1.61 -58.43 25.20
N ALA A 14 -1.79 -58.55 23.86
CA ALA A 14 -0.94 -59.42 23.01
C ALA A 14 -1.23 -59.34 21.48
N SER A 15 -0.14 -59.19 20.70
CA SER A 15 0.20 -59.76 19.37
C SER A 15 -0.86 -60.28 18.37
N GLY A 16 -0.74 -59.86 17.09
CA GLY A 16 -1.13 -60.68 15.92
C GLY A 16 -1.54 -59.94 14.63
N LYS A 17 -0.74 -60.03 13.55
CA LYS A 17 -1.16 -59.69 12.16
C LYS A 17 -1.81 -60.92 11.48
N PRO A 18 -2.77 -60.71 10.55
CA PRO A 18 -2.57 -61.16 9.16
C PRO A 18 -3.09 -60.14 8.10
N THR A 19 -2.24 -59.64 7.19
CA THR A 19 -2.11 -60.05 5.75
C THR A 19 -3.29 -59.73 4.81
N GLU A 20 -3.25 -58.54 4.23
CA GLU A 20 -3.21 -58.28 2.76
C GLU A 20 -3.82 -59.29 1.76
N SER A 21 -4.96 -58.91 1.14
CA SER A 21 -5.44 -59.20 -0.24
C SER A 21 -6.98 -59.06 -0.29
N ALA A 22 -7.65 -58.52 -1.33
CA ALA A 22 -7.21 -57.79 -2.53
C ALA A 22 -8.27 -56.72 -2.94
N PRO A 23 -7.91 -55.43 -3.17
CA PRO A 23 -8.86 -54.40 -3.62
C PRO A 23 -9.10 -54.34 -5.15
N GLN A 24 -8.56 -55.29 -5.93
CA GLN A 24 -8.17 -55.04 -7.32
C GLN A 24 -9.31 -55.13 -8.35
N GLU A 25 -10.33 -55.96 -8.13
CA GLU A 25 -11.38 -56.24 -9.13
C GLU A 25 -12.38 -55.08 -9.30
N ARG A 26 -12.73 -54.38 -8.21
CA ARG A 26 -13.71 -53.27 -8.28
C ARG A 26 -13.22 -52.05 -9.05
N ARG A 27 -11.90 -51.84 -9.19
CA ARG A 27 -11.35 -50.67 -9.88
C ARG A 27 -11.41 -50.74 -11.42
N ARG A 28 -11.48 -51.93 -12.02
CA ARG A 28 -11.53 -52.07 -13.49
C ARG A 28 -12.91 -51.65 -14.04
N PHE A 29 -13.99 -52.18 -13.49
CA PHE A 29 -15.37 -51.94 -13.94
C PHE A 29 -15.75 -50.45 -14.01
N PHE A 30 -15.45 -49.65 -12.98
CA PHE A 30 -15.79 -48.23 -12.99
C PHE A 30 -15.00 -47.41 -14.03
N SER A 31 -13.80 -47.85 -14.41
CA SER A 31 -12.95 -47.11 -15.35
C SER A 31 -13.38 -47.22 -16.81
N GLU A 32 -14.06 -48.31 -17.20
CA GLU A 32 -14.51 -48.52 -18.58
C GLU A 32 -15.86 -47.85 -18.86
N VAL A 33 -16.82 -47.97 -17.93
CA VAL A 33 -18.13 -47.30 -18.04
C VAL A 33 -17.97 -45.78 -18.11
N PHE A 34 -17.07 -45.19 -17.31
CA PHE A 34 -16.83 -43.75 -17.32
C PHE A 34 -16.15 -43.28 -18.62
N LYS A 35 -15.27 -44.09 -19.22
CA LYS A 35 -14.68 -43.80 -20.54
C LYS A 35 -15.71 -43.85 -21.67
N GLN A 36 -16.66 -44.79 -21.63
CA GLN A 36 -17.74 -44.88 -22.62
C GLN A 36 -18.78 -43.75 -22.50
N ALA A 37 -18.95 -43.15 -21.32
CA ALA A 37 -19.84 -42.01 -21.11
C ALA A 37 -19.24 -40.66 -21.60
N LEU A 38 -17.92 -40.50 -21.56
CA LEU A 38 -17.23 -39.25 -21.89
C LEU A 38 -16.74 -39.14 -23.35
N THR A 39 -16.63 -40.25 -24.08
CA THR A 39 -16.25 -40.26 -25.50
C THR A 39 -17.07 -39.33 -26.40
N PRO A 40 -18.42 -39.23 -26.31
CA PRO A 40 -19.16 -38.29 -27.15
C PRO A 40 -18.87 -36.82 -26.85
N ILE A 41 -18.43 -36.49 -25.63
CA ILE A 41 -18.10 -35.11 -25.23
C ILE A 41 -16.70 -34.73 -25.72
N ALA A 42 -15.72 -35.64 -25.58
CA ALA A 42 -14.34 -35.41 -26.04
C ALA A 42 -14.27 -35.07 -27.55
N ALA A 43 -14.98 -35.84 -28.39
CA ALA A 43 -15.02 -35.63 -29.84
C ALA A 43 -15.67 -34.30 -30.27
N ILE A 44 -16.49 -33.67 -29.41
CA ILE A 44 -17.09 -32.36 -29.67
C ILE A 44 -16.11 -31.23 -29.30
N ILE A 45 -15.31 -31.42 -28.24
CA ILE A 45 -14.27 -30.47 -27.84
C ILE A 45 -13.17 -30.41 -28.90
N GLU A 46 -12.67 -31.56 -29.35
CA GLU A 46 -11.64 -31.62 -30.41
C GLU A 46 -12.08 -30.89 -31.69
N LYS A 47 -13.34 -31.08 -32.15
CA LYS A 47 -13.88 -30.41 -33.34
C LYS A 47 -14.10 -28.89 -33.21
N ARG A 48 -13.99 -28.32 -32.01
CA ARG A 48 -14.14 -26.87 -31.78
C ARG A 48 -12.84 -26.17 -31.38
N VAL A 49 -11.93 -26.87 -30.71
CA VAL A 49 -10.69 -26.26 -30.17
C VAL A 49 -9.57 -26.22 -31.22
N THR A 50 -9.43 -27.27 -32.05
CA THR A 50 -8.36 -27.33 -33.07
C THR A 50 -8.32 -26.15 -34.06
N PRO A 51 -9.43 -25.64 -34.64
CA PRO A 51 -9.35 -24.49 -35.54
C PRO A 51 -8.95 -23.17 -34.86
N MET A 52 -9.00 -23.09 -33.51
CA MET A 52 -8.48 -21.92 -32.78
C MET A 52 -6.99 -22.09 -32.41
N THR A 53 -6.49 -23.31 -32.19
CA THR A 53 -5.06 -23.53 -31.91
C THR A 53 -4.20 -23.41 -33.15
N ASP A 54 -4.68 -23.86 -34.31
CA ASP A 54 -3.91 -23.81 -35.57
C ASP A 54 -3.79 -22.36 -36.08
N ALA A 55 -4.80 -21.52 -35.81
CA ALA A 55 -4.77 -20.09 -36.10
C ALA A 55 -3.73 -19.31 -35.26
N LEU A 56 -3.28 -19.86 -34.13
CA LEU A 56 -2.23 -19.29 -33.27
C LEU A 56 -0.81 -19.79 -33.63
N GLN A 57 -0.69 -20.77 -34.53
CA GLN A 57 0.59 -21.27 -35.04
C GLN A 57 0.98 -20.66 -36.39
N GLY A 58 0.13 -19.80 -36.97
CA GLY A 58 0.50 -18.97 -38.10
C GLY A 58 1.56 -17.94 -37.69
N LYS A 59 2.79 -18.09 -38.20
CA LYS A 59 3.83 -17.06 -38.14
C LYS A 59 3.25 -15.70 -38.53
N SER A 60 3.59 -14.64 -37.78
CA SER A 60 3.24 -13.28 -38.16
C SER A 60 3.80 -12.99 -39.56
N PRO A 61 3.02 -12.42 -40.49
CA PRO A 61 3.51 -12.04 -41.82
C PRO A 61 4.30 -10.71 -41.80
N PHE A 62 4.84 -10.36 -40.63
CA PHE A 62 5.63 -9.18 -40.33
C PHE A 62 6.71 -9.57 -39.32
N LEU A 63 7.87 -8.93 -39.44
CA LEU A 63 9.19 -9.30 -38.88
C LEU A 63 9.90 -10.39 -39.70
N ASP A 64 10.69 -9.93 -40.69
CA ASP A 64 11.86 -10.67 -41.16
C ASP A 64 12.94 -10.60 -40.07
N ASP A 65 13.54 -11.74 -39.71
CA ASP A 65 14.36 -11.92 -38.49
C ASP A 65 15.79 -11.32 -38.56
N ASP A 66 16.08 -10.41 -39.51
CA ASP A 66 17.45 -9.96 -39.86
C ASP A 66 17.79 -8.49 -39.52
N ASP A 67 16.95 -7.77 -38.75
CA ASP A 67 17.15 -6.33 -38.45
C ASP A 67 17.16 -6.00 -36.93
N PHE A 68 17.47 -6.98 -36.07
CA PHE A 68 17.65 -6.76 -34.62
C PHE A 68 19.11 -6.39 -34.31
N SER A 69 19.49 -5.16 -34.64
CA SER A 69 20.76 -4.60 -34.18
C SER A 69 20.74 -4.39 -32.66
N ASP A 70 21.76 -4.92 -31.97
CA ASP A 70 21.90 -4.93 -30.49
C ASP A 70 22.09 -3.51 -29.87
N ASP A 71 22.02 -2.44 -30.67
CA ASP A 71 22.30 -1.05 -30.29
C ASP A 71 21.10 -0.30 -29.65
N ALA A 72 19.94 -0.95 -29.52
CA ALA A 72 18.70 -0.30 -29.03
C ALA A 72 18.36 -0.54 -27.55
N LEU A 73 19.21 -1.23 -26.78
CA LEU A 73 19.14 -1.27 -25.32
C LEU A 73 19.94 -0.11 -24.72
N ALA A 74 19.50 1.12 -25.01
CA ALA A 74 19.93 2.27 -24.23
C ALA A 74 19.65 1.97 -22.74
N PRO A 75 20.64 2.08 -21.83
CA PRO A 75 20.38 1.85 -20.43
C PRO A 75 19.30 2.83 -20.00
N MET A 76 18.19 2.31 -19.46
CA MET A 76 17.19 3.13 -18.80
C MET A 76 17.94 3.93 -17.74
N GLU A 77 18.07 5.25 -17.92
CA GLU A 77 18.67 6.10 -16.90
C GLU A 77 17.91 5.83 -15.61
N GLU A 78 18.61 5.25 -14.64
CA GLU A 78 18.06 4.91 -13.34
C GLU A 78 17.79 6.23 -12.64
N GLN A 79 16.60 6.78 -12.91
CA GLN A 79 16.16 8.09 -12.45
C GLN A 79 16.38 8.10 -10.94
N SER A 80 17.34 8.91 -10.51
CA SER A 80 17.78 8.91 -9.12
C SER A 80 16.54 9.08 -8.25
N PRO A 81 16.26 8.12 -7.34
CA PRO A 81 15.02 8.15 -6.57
C PRO A 81 15.01 9.47 -5.82
N GLN A 82 14.07 10.34 -6.19
CA GLN A 82 13.96 11.68 -5.62
C GLN A 82 13.93 11.54 -4.09
N PRO A 83 14.63 12.41 -3.34
CA PRO A 83 14.70 12.28 -1.89
C PRO A 83 13.29 12.28 -1.33
N ARG A 84 12.83 11.09 -0.90
CA ARG A 84 11.44 10.90 -0.46
C ARG A 84 11.21 11.85 0.70
N VAL A 85 10.17 12.66 0.61
CA VAL A 85 9.85 13.53 1.74
C VAL A 85 9.34 12.67 2.89
N ILE A 86 10.04 12.78 4.01
CA ILE A 86 9.83 11.98 5.21
C ILE A 86 9.19 12.91 6.24
N LEU A 87 7.93 12.64 6.56
CA LEU A 87 7.16 13.45 7.49
C LEU A 87 7.02 12.74 8.84
N ARG A 88 7.04 13.49 9.94
CA ARG A 88 6.77 12.93 11.28
C ARG A 88 5.27 12.59 11.43
N PRO A 89 4.89 11.63 12.30
CA PRO A 89 3.48 11.33 12.56
C PRO A 89 2.69 12.54 13.08
N PRO A 90 1.36 12.56 12.93
CA PRO A 90 0.54 13.70 13.37
C PRO A 90 0.63 13.90 14.88
N GLY A 91 0.67 15.17 15.29
CA GLY A 91 0.83 15.57 16.69
C GLY A 91 2.28 15.57 17.18
N ALA A 92 3.27 15.29 16.32
CA ALA A 92 4.68 15.40 16.67
C ALA A 92 5.02 16.77 17.30
N VAL A 93 5.78 16.73 18.40
CA VAL A 93 6.43 17.93 18.96
C VAL A 93 7.45 18.53 17.97
N PRO A 94 7.87 19.80 18.15
CA PRO A 94 8.80 20.46 17.24
C PRO A 94 10.13 19.72 17.02
N ALA A 95 10.85 20.12 15.96
CA ALA A 95 12.20 19.60 15.70
C ALA A 95 13.14 19.91 16.88
N GLY A 96 14.07 18.99 17.17
CA GLY A 96 14.97 19.09 18.31
C GLY A 96 14.36 18.55 19.61
N GLU A 97 13.07 18.81 19.89
CA GLU A 97 12.38 18.13 21.01
C GLU A 97 12.06 16.68 20.63
N PHE A 98 11.54 16.45 19.42
CA PHE A 98 11.04 15.14 18.98
C PHE A 98 12.09 14.03 19.09
N GLU A 99 13.32 14.31 18.67
CA GLU A 99 14.44 13.39 18.69
C GLU A 99 14.82 12.94 20.11
N THR A 100 14.58 13.80 21.12
CA THR A 100 14.88 13.51 22.54
C THR A 100 13.72 12.83 23.27
N VAL A 101 12.48 13.13 22.88
CA VAL A 101 11.27 12.63 23.54
C VAL A 101 10.76 11.33 22.90
N CYS A 102 11.04 11.05 21.62
CA CYS A 102 10.55 9.84 20.96
C CYS A 102 11.33 8.59 21.40
N SER A 103 10.68 7.71 22.17
CA SER A 103 11.26 6.43 22.62
C SER A 103 11.41 5.37 21.51
N ARG A 104 11.06 5.69 20.25
CA ARG A 104 11.09 4.79 19.09
C ARG A 104 10.31 3.46 19.27
N CYS A 105 9.40 3.41 20.25
CA CYS A 105 8.69 2.19 20.68
C CYS A 105 7.70 1.57 19.68
N GLY A 106 7.42 2.22 18.54
CA GLY A 106 6.57 1.66 17.48
C GLY A 106 5.05 1.72 17.69
N MET A 107 4.56 1.98 18.91
CA MET A 107 3.12 1.94 19.25
C MET A 107 2.24 2.84 18.36
N CYS A 108 2.77 3.96 17.87
CA CYS A 108 2.04 4.84 16.93
C CYS A 108 1.79 4.20 15.55
N ALA A 109 2.71 3.36 15.06
CA ALA A 109 2.56 2.59 13.82
C ALA A 109 1.60 1.41 13.99
N GLU A 110 1.67 0.74 15.14
CA GLU A 110 0.73 -0.34 15.50
C GLU A 110 -0.70 0.18 15.62
N ALA A 111 -0.90 1.31 16.30
CA ALA A 111 -2.19 1.96 16.48
C ALA A 111 -2.76 2.63 15.22
N CYS A 112 -1.96 2.83 14.17
CA CYS A 112 -2.44 3.45 12.93
C CYS A 112 -3.34 2.47 12.15
N PRO A 113 -4.62 2.80 11.87
CA PRO A 113 -5.54 1.89 11.17
C PRO A 113 -5.20 1.75 9.69
N VAL A 114 -4.67 2.80 9.06
CA VAL A 114 -4.29 2.82 7.63
C VAL A 114 -2.81 2.52 7.38
N LYS A 115 -2.06 2.15 8.44
CA LYS A 115 -0.63 1.75 8.37
C LYS A 115 0.30 2.72 7.63
N CYS A 116 -0.02 4.01 7.62
CA CYS A 116 0.80 5.05 7.00
C CYS A 116 2.08 5.44 7.77
N ILE A 117 2.24 4.97 9.01
CA ILE A 117 3.43 5.26 9.83
C ILE A 117 4.37 4.05 9.74
N HIS A 118 5.54 4.28 9.19
CA HIS A 118 6.66 3.35 9.10
C HIS A 118 7.63 3.57 10.25
N LEU A 119 8.45 2.56 10.57
CA LEU A 119 9.50 2.64 11.59
C LEU A 119 10.85 2.43 10.92
N ASP A 120 11.73 3.43 11.00
CA ASP A 120 13.09 3.31 10.50
C ASP A 120 13.95 2.48 11.46
N ARG A 121 13.82 1.15 11.40
CA ARG A 121 14.50 0.24 12.34
C ARG A 121 16.02 0.18 12.18
N HIS A 122 16.55 0.69 11.07
CA HIS A 122 17.97 0.57 10.72
C HIS A 122 18.70 1.91 10.62
N ASP A 123 18.03 3.02 10.96
CA ASP A 123 18.59 4.38 10.87
C ASP A 123 19.06 4.75 9.45
N MET A 124 18.27 4.37 8.45
CA MET A 124 18.60 4.52 7.02
C MET A 124 17.73 5.58 6.32
N VAL A 125 16.70 6.10 6.99
CA VAL A 125 15.65 6.92 6.37
C VAL A 125 15.39 8.17 7.20
N ALA A 126 15.06 7.99 8.48
CA ALA A 126 14.43 8.99 9.34
C ALA A 126 15.10 9.10 10.72
N GLY A 127 16.41 8.89 10.85
CA GLY A 127 17.11 9.05 12.15
C GLY A 127 16.75 7.98 13.18
N GLY A 128 16.26 6.81 12.74
CA GLY A 128 15.72 5.77 13.61
C GLY A 128 14.28 6.04 14.09
N PHE A 129 13.62 7.10 13.60
CA PHE A 129 12.31 7.56 14.09
C PHE A 129 11.12 7.06 13.26
N PRO A 130 9.88 7.10 13.78
CA PRO A 130 8.69 6.85 12.98
C PRO A 130 8.47 7.94 11.94
N TYR A 131 8.01 7.56 10.74
CA TYR A 131 7.81 8.48 9.62
C TYR A 131 6.63 8.09 8.72
N ILE A 132 6.19 9.02 7.88
CA ILE A 132 5.14 8.88 6.86
C ILE A 132 5.75 9.25 5.50
N VAL A 133 5.39 8.50 4.44
CA VAL A 133 5.69 8.82 3.04
C VAL A 133 4.35 9.07 2.32
N PRO A 134 3.95 10.34 2.10
CA PRO A 134 2.65 10.71 1.52
C PRO A 134 2.31 10.00 0.20
N GLU A 135 3.29 9.92 -0.72
CA GLU A 135 3.23 9.21 -2.00
C GLU A 135 2.73 7.75 -1.85
N VAL A 136 3.19 7.04 -0.81
CA VAL A 136 2.93 5.61 -0.60
C VAL A 136 1.67 5.39 0.24
N ALA A 137 1.56 6.10 1.36
CA ALA A 137 0.44 5.97 2.30
C ALA A 137 0.28 7.28 3.09
N PRO A 138 -0.72 8.13 2.76
CA PRO A 138 -0.96 9.37 3.48
C PRO A 138 -1.65 9.14 4.83
N CYS A 139 -1.59 10.14 5.71
CA CYS A 139 -2.35 10.14 6.95
C CYS A 139 -3.84 10.35 6.66
N ALA A 140 -4.66 9.32 6.90
CA ALA A 140 -6.11 9.40 6.69
C ALA A 140 -6.88 10.26 7.71
N VAL A 141 -6.19 10.91 8.65
CA VAL A 141 -6.81 11.74 9.71
C VAL A 141 -7.96 10.98 10.38
N CYS A 142 -7.70 9.74 10.81
CA CYS A 142 -8.72 8.87 11.41
C CYS A 142 -9.43 9.56 12.59
N GLU A 143 -10.70 9.23 12.80
CA GLU A 143 -11.54 9.87 13.83
C GLU A 143 -10.93 9.76 15.23
N ASP A 144 -10.42 8.58 15.57
CA ASP A 144 -9.81 8.31 16.88
C ASP A 144 -8.46 8.99 17.13
N LEU A 145 -7.73 9.43 16.10
CA LEU A 145 -6.35 9.91 16.21
C LEU A 145 -5.43 8.95 17.03
N SER A 146 -5.64 7.64 16.86
CA SER A 146 -5.11 6.58 17.74
C SER A 146 -3.60 6.61 17.93
N CYS A 147 -2.84 7.00 16.89
CA CYS A 147 -1.39 7.12 16.96
C CYS A 147 -0.89 8.16 17.98
N MET A 148 -1.62 9.27 18.18
CA MET A 148 -1.30 10.26 19.22
C MET A 148 -1.59 9.69 20.61
N LYS A 149 -2.80 9.12 20.78
CA LYS A 149 -3.26 8.52 22.06
C LYS A 149 -2.34 7.38 22.52
N ALA A 150 -1.77 6.63 21.58
CA ALA A 150 -0.89 5.50 21.83
C ALA A 150 0.58 5.88 22.07
N CYS A 151 0.96 7.16 22.12
CA CYS A 151 2.36 7.58 22.32
C CYS A 151 2.71 7.67 23.82
N PRO A 152 3.43 6.70 24.42
CA PRO A 152 3.67 6.69 25.87
C PRO A 152 4.70 7.73 26.32
N SER A 153 5.61 8.14 25.42
CA SER A 153 6.64 9.14 25.74
C SER A 153 6.18 10.59 25.55
N GLY A 154 4.99 10.80 24.98
CA GLY A 154 4.47 12.14 24.71
C GLY A 154 5.16 12.88 23.55
N ALA A 155 5.91 12.18 22.69
CA ALA A 155 6.48 12.75 21.47
C ALA A 155 5.43 13.10 20.41
N LEU A 156 4.26 12.43 20.47
CA LEU A 156 3.05 12.83 19.78
C LEU A 156 2.05 13.36 20.83
N LYS A 157 1.66 14.63 20.74
CA LYS A 157 0.60 15.23 21.55
C LYS A 157 -0.76 15.00 20.88
N LEU A 158 -1.78 14.71 21.69
CA LEU A 158 -3.16 14.74 21.20
C LEU A 158 -3.57 16.19 20.95
N VAL A 159 -3.91 16.51 19.70
CA VAL A 159 -4.36 17.84 19.26
C VAL A 159 -5.63 17.70 18.41
N ASP A 160 -6.42 18.76 18.32
CA ASP A 160 -7.60 18.79 17.46
C ASP A 160 -7.24 18.56 15.99
N ARG A 161 -8.18 17.98 15.23
CA ARG A 161 -8.01 17.64 13.80
C ARG A 161 -7.48 18.82 12.96
N LEU A 162 -7.94 20.03 13.25
CA LEU A 162 -7.55 21.27 12.55
C LEU A 162 -6.23 21.87 13.05
N ALA A 163 -5.70 21.41 14.18
CA ALA A 163 -4.43 21.82 14.76
C ALA A 163 -3.25 20.90 14.36
N ILE A 164 -3.52 19.77 13.70
CA ILE A 164 -2.50 18.84 13.19
C ILE A 164 -1.56 19.55 12.21
N ARG A 165 -0.24 19.40 12.37
CA ARG A 165 0.78 19.91 11.43
C ARG A 165 1.79 18.80 11.12
N ILE A 166 1.49 17.98 10.12
CA ILE A 166 2.40 16.94 9.59
C ILE A 166 3.40 17.57 8.59
N GLY A 167 2.92 18.54 7.79
CA GLY A 167 3.66 19.19 6.72
C GLY A 167 2.84 20.32 6.08
N LEU A 168 3.23 20.75 4.88
CA LEU A 168 2.52 21.72 4.06
C LEU A 168 2.48 21.23 2.60
N ALA A 169 1.31 21.30 1.96
CA ALA A 169 1.18 20.97 0.54
C ALA A 169 1.63 22.13 -0.36
N GLU A 170 2.44 21.84 -1.36
CA GLU A 170 2.94 22.79 -2.36
C GLU A 170 2.61 22.31 -3.77
N VAL A 171 2.14 23.22 -4.63
CA VAL A 171 1.65 22.91 -5.98
C VAL A 171 2.67 23.33 -7.03
N ASN A 172 3.18 22.37 -7.80
CA ASN A 172 3.90 22.66 -9.02
C ASN A 172 2.91 23.02 -10.14
N HIS A 173 2.72 24.32 -10.33
CA HIS A 173 1.80 24.87 -11.33
C HIS A 173 2.15 24.50 -12.78
N THR A 174 3.39 24.14 -13.09
CA THR A 174 3.82 23.71 -14.43
C THR A 174 3.32 22.30 -14.76
N LEU A 175 3.21 21.44 -13.74
CA LEU A 175 2.72 20.05 -13.88
C LEU A 175 1.20 19.95 -13.67
N CYS A 176 0.62 20.85 -12.88
CA CYS A 176 -0.77 20.77 -12.44
C CYS A 176 -1.78 20.87 -13.60
N LEU A 177 -2.44 19.75 -13.93
CA LEU A 177 -3.48 19.67 -14.97
C LEU A 177 -4.53 20.80 -14.87
N ARG A 178 -5.01 21.11 -13.66
CA ARG A 178 -5.95 22.23 -13.41
C ARG A 178 -5.37 23.59 -13.79
N THR A 179 -4.10 23.82 -13.50
CA THR A 179 -3.41 25.06 -13.88
C THR A 179 -3.16 25.14 -15.38
N ASN A 180 -3.04 23.99 -16.04
CA ASN A 180 -2.81 23.84 -17.48
C ASN A 180 -4.09 23.72 -18.32
N GLY A 181 -5.28 23.85 -17.72
CA GLY A 181 -6.56 23.99 -18.43
C GLY A 181 -7.61 22.89 -18.18
N GLU A 182 -7.19 21.69 -17.75
CA GLU A 182 -8.08 20.55 -17.50
C GLU A 182 -8.99 20.77 -16.28
N ASP A 183 -10.20 20.22 -16.20
CA ASP A 183 -11.06 20.32 -14.99
C ASP A 183 -10.72 19.28 -13.91
N CYS A 184 -9.43 19.17 -13.56
CA CYS A 184 -8.95 18.28 -12.52
C CYS A 184 -9.21 18.85 -11.11
N ARG A 185 -9.93 18.11 -10.26
CA ARG A 185 -10.29 18.50 -8.88
C ARG A 185 -9.83 17.53 -7.78
N LEU A 186 -9.19 16.43 -8.15
CA LEU A 186 -8.87 15.30 -7.28
C LEU A 186 -8.17 15.68 -5.97
N CYS A 187 -7.25 16.65 -5.98
CA CYS A 187 -6.57 17.11 -4.77
C CYS A 187 -7.46 17.93 -3.80
N LEU A 188 -8.54 18.55 -4.29
CA LEU A 188 -9.57 19.18 -3.47
C LEU A 188 -10.52 18.13 -2.92
N ASP A 189 -11.00 17.23 -3.79
CA ASP A 189 -11.99 16.19 -3.44
C ASP A 189 -11.43 15.20 -2.41
N ALA A 190 -10.13 14.88 -2.48
CA ALA A 190 -9.43 14.04 -1.52
C ALA A 190 -9.07 14.76 -0.20
N CYS A 191 -9.25 16.08 -0.10
CA CYS A 191 -8.78 16.83 1.07
C CYS A 191 -9.76 16.70 2.26
N PRO A 192 -9.38 16.04 3.38
CA PRO A 192 -10.28 15.85 4.53
C PRO A 192 -10.60 17.15 5.30
N ILE A 193 -9.97 18.26 4.93
CA ILE A 193 -10.19 19.61 5.49
C ILE A 193 -10.98 20.51 4.50
N GLY A 194 -11.16 20.08 3.26
CA GLY A 194 -11.88 20.80 2.21
C GLY A 194 -11.38 22.23 1.98
N GLU A 195 -12.32 23.14 1.71
CA GLU A 195 -12.04 24.55 1.36
C GLU A 195 -11.28 25.34 2.42
N ALA A 196 -11.22 24.88 3.68
CA ALA A 196 -10.39 25.52 4.70
C ALA A 196 -8.88 25.33 4.40
N ALA A 197 -8.49 24.24 3.73
CA ALA A 197 -7.10 23.91 3.40
C ALA A 197 -6.71 24.15 1.94
N ILE A 198 -7.62 23.92 0.98
CA ILE A 198 -7.31 23.95 -0.45
C ILE A 198 -8.50 24.48 -1.26
N VAL A 199 -8.26 25.38 -2.20
CA VAL A 199 -9.32 26.00 -3.03
C VAL A 199 -8.85 26.19 -4.48
N ILE A 200 -9.78 26.41 -5.40
CA ILE A 200 -9.48 26.96 -6.73
C ILE A 200 -9.57 28.48 -6.66
N SER A 201 -8.57 29.18 -7.19
CA SER A 201 -8.57 30.63 -7.32
C SER A 201 -9.59 31.09 -8.37
N ASN A 202 -10.55 31.92 -7.97
CA ASN A 202 -11.55 32.48 -8.88
C ASN A 202 -10.95 33.36 -9.99
N SER A 203 -9.77 33.95 -9.78
CA SER A 203 -9.13 34.86 -10.75
C SER A 203 -8.17 34.16 -11.72
N SER A 204 -7.57 33.05 -11.31
CA SER A 204 -6.50 32.38 -12.09
C SER A 204 -6.79 30.92 -12.42
N GLY A 205 -7.88 30.34 -11.89
CA GLY A 205 -8.21 28.91 -12.05
C GLY A 205 -7.26 27.95 -11.32
N ARG A 206 -6.18 28.46 -10.71
CA ARG A 206 -5.13 27.67 -10.07
C ARG A 206 -5.56 27.09 -8.73
N VAL A 207 -5.04 25.92 -8.39
CA VAL A 207 -5.15 25.33 -7.06
C VAL A 207 -4.30 26.14 -6.07
N ILE A 208 -4.89 26.60 -4.96
CA ILE A 208 -4.23 27.37 -3.91
C ILE A 208 -4.36 26.61 -2.59
N VAL A 209 -3.22 26.31 -1.96
CA VAL A 209 -3.15 25.74 -0.61
C VAL A 209 -3.12 26.88 0.42
N LYS A 210 -4.03 26.82 1.39
CA LYS A 210 -4.12 27.79 2.49
C LYS A 210 -3.19 27.34 3.63
N TYR A 211 -2.11 28.09 3.85
CA TYR A 211 -1.07 27.77 4.85
C TYR A 211 -1.65 27.34 6.22
N ASN A 212 -2.61 28.10 6.76
CA ASN A 212 -3.18 27.85 8.09
C ASN A 212 -4.20 26.69 8.17
N GLY A 213 -4.81 26.30 7.06
CA GLY A 213 -5.77 25.19 7.02
C GLY A 213 -5.15 23.86 6.58
N CYS A 214 -4.07 23.91 5.79
CA CYS A 214 -3.36 22.71 5.39
C CYS A 214 -2.66 22.07 6.59
N ILE A 215 -3.01 20.81 6.86
CA ILE A 215 -2.42 19.99 7.93
C ILE A 215 -1.28 19.08 7.44
N GLY A 216 -1.01 19.04 6.14
CA GLY A 216 0.04 18.21 5.52
C GLY A 216 -0.24 16.71 5.50
N CYS A 217 -1.51 16.29 5.42
CA CYS A 217 -1.87 14.86 5.56
C CYS A 217 -1.43 13.93 4.41
N GLY A 218 -1.12 14.47 3.22
CA GLY A 218 -0.69 13.68 2.06
C GLY A 218 -1.79 13.22 1.10
N MET A 219 -3.07 13.26 1.50
CA MET A 219 -4.18 12.77 0.66
C MET A 219 -4.23 13.42 -0.73
N CYS A 220 -3.89 14.71 -0.83
CA CYS A 220 -3.87 15.43 -2.10
C CYS A 220 -2.70 15.06 -3.01
N GLU A 221 -1.57 14.61 -2.45
CA GLU A 221 -0.40 14.11 -3.21
C GLU A 221 -0.68 12.72 -3.75
N GLN A 222 -1.16 11.80 -2.91
CA GLN A 222 -1.53 10.44 -3.31
C GLN A 222 -2.67 10.44 -4.36
N ALA A 223 -3.60 11.40 -4.30
CA ALA A 223 -4.67 11.57 -5.29
C ALA A 223 -4.23 12.27 -6.59
N CYS A 224 -2.98 12.71 -6.72
CA CYS A 224 -2.51 13.41 -7.92
C CYS A 224 -2.24 12.43 -9.07
N PRO A 225 -2.82 12.63 -10.26
CA PRO A 225 -2.69 11.68 -11.37
C PRO A 225 -1.45 11.92 -12.25
N THR A 226 -0.61 12.91 -11.94
CA THR A 226 0.58 13.25 -12.76
C THR A 226 1.82 12.53 -12.25
N GLN A 227 2.72 12.16 -13.16
CA GLN A 227 4.05 11.65 -12.82
C GLN A 227 5.13 12.60 -13.38
N PRO A 228 5.95 13.25 -12.54
CA PRO A 228 5.86 13.32 -11.07
C PRO A 228 4.61 14.07 -10.59
N SER A 229 4.28 13.92 -9.30
CA SER A 229 3.11 14.58 -8.70
C SER A 229 3.20 16.10 -8.81
N ALA A 230 2.10 16.72 -9.23
CA ALA A 230 1.98 18.17 -9.31
C ALA A 230 1.67 18.84 -7.96
N ILE A 231 1.46 18.06 -6.89
CA ILE A 231 1.30 18.56 -5.52
C ILE A 231 2.00 17.61 -4.55
N VAL A 232 2.94 18.14 -3.77
CA VAL A 232 3.75 17.36 -2.82
C VAL A 232 3.64 17.96 -1.43
N ILE A 233 3.78 17.14 -0.38
CA ILE A 233 3.84 17.63 0.99
C ILE A 233 5.30 17.77 1.42
N ASN A 234 5.71 18.99 1.75
CA ASN A 234 6.99 19.28 2.37
C ASN A 234 6.88 19.30 3.90
N PRO A 235 7.99 19.09 4.65
CA PRO A 235 8.02 19.38 6.07
C PRO A 235 7.67 20.85 6.29
N ARG A 236 6.81 21.14 7.27
CA ARG A 236 6.41 22.53 7.53
C ARG A 236 7.59 23.24 8.19
N PRO A 237 8.12 24.36 7.65
CA PRO A 237 9.16 25.12 8.34
C PRO A 237 8.63 25.55 9.70
N ASP A 238 9.47 25.42 10.74
CA ASP A 238 9.08 25.80 12.08
C ASP A 238 8.83 27.33 12.10
N PRO A 239 7.74 27.83 12.72
CA PRO A 239 7.52 29.27 12.85
C PRO A 239 8.63 30.02 13.62
N THR A 240 9.55 29.30 14.27
CA THR A 240 10.75 29.85 14.93
C THR A 240 12.03 29.76 14.09
N GLU A 241 12.05 29.00 12.99
CA GLU A 241 13.18 28.97 12.06
C GLU A 241 13.14 30.17 11.10
N PRO A 242 14.29 30.80 10.80
CA PRO A 242 14.35 31.83 9.78
C PRO A 242 14.05 31.22 8.41
N ILE A 243 13.10 31.80 7.67
CA ILE A 243 12.85 31.43 6.28
C ILE A 243 14.12 31.76 5.48
N VAL A 244 14.89 30.73 5.15
CA VAL A 244 16.08 30.87 4.30
C VAL A 244 15.60 31.02 2.86
N ALA A 245 15.86 32.18 2.28
CA ALA A 245 15.47 32.58 0.92
C ALA A 245 16.55 32.23 -0.12
#